data_AF-A0A545VIP4-F1
#
_entry.id   AF-A0A545VIP4-F1
#
_cell.length_a   1.000
_cell.length_b   1.000
_cell.length_c   1.000
_cell.angle_alpha   90.00
_cell.angle_beta   90.00
_cell.angle_gamma   90.00
#
_symmetry.space_group_name_H-M   'P 1'
#
loop_
_entity.id
_entity.type
_entity.pdbx_description
1 polymer ?
#
loop_
_entity_poly.entity_id
_entity_poly.type
_entity_poly.pdbx_seq_one_letter_code
_entity_poly.pdbx_strand_id
1 'polypeptide(L)'
;MSLDLIFRQVSSWSVSGEKIAFKPPESRSAHQIRDIREETKRDLAGEYANESRPDDEAFYCKIRQYQGVFGQKNMCLENLWKARLEATSKSGDNKKTLDRLFERRKFSVAFDAFRHLPALYEGFSISLSSKMLAMHCWEELLYYLEHIKSFWSLIFDGNESAMRKLSRSSVQALQLKAPGACQQQARRLLARIRSGEILGGFSESEKERICFFQDRKYLEEAAQCFKKLFHLSNQQTIRSTLENAYLEDEERSIACLVQTSSSSFKSVATNNKDHFDIAYRQLWLYARRHFDDMPDEQAKKFAGPKFGEVNEMVLFNFAFLTHKLGFRSTKIKEVLEGNPDRKIARRLLMTARKPDQFQYDDIEFKITAITHVMAAARPVRDDQAVDADDFEVVGDRKAAAQCGRPLVADHLEDKPLMFLDKLHGTTPRQNKKPSSFFV
;
A
#
# COMPACT_ATOMS: atom_id res chain seq x y z
N MET A 1 38.11 7.26 32.14
CA MET A 1 39.16 6.31 32.55
C MET A 1 38.52 5.31 33.50
N SER A 2 38.67 4.02 33.16
CA SER A 2 38.34 2.77 33.86
C SER A 2 37.46 2.75 35.11
N LEU A 3 36.35 2.02 34.99
CA LEU A 3 35.66 1.30 36.05
C LEU A 3 36.41 -0.01 36.37
N ASP A 4 37.53 0.10 37.07
CA ASP A 4 38.15 -0.99 37.81
C ASP A 4 38.16 -0.57 39.28
N LEU A 5 37.33 -1.19 40.13
CA LEU A 5 37.46 -1.33 41.60
C LEU A 5 36.11 -1.56 42.31
N ILE A 6 35.27 -2.49 41.82
CA ILE A 6 34.26 -3.14 42.67
C ILE A 6 34.52 -4.64 42.67
N PHE A 7 35.71 -4.98 43.16
CA PHE A 7 36.10 -6.31 43.61
C PHE A 7 37.07 -6.12 44.78
N ARG A 8 36.54 -6.05 46.01
CA ARG A 8 37.18 -6.58 47.23
C ARG A 8 36.36 -6.29 48.49
N GLN A 9 36.23 -7.34 49.29
CA GLN A 9 36.02 -7.35 50.75
C GLN A 9 34.60 -7.11 51.29
N VAL A 10 33.86 -8.20 51.53
CA VAL A 10 33.52 -8.61 52.92
C VAL A 10 33.62 -10.14 53.00
N SER A 11 34.28 -10.60 54.06
CA SER A 11 34.78 -11.95 54.27
C SER A 11 33.97 -12.73 55.31
N SER A 12 34.01 -14.05 55.16
CA SER A 12 33.81 -15.10 56.18
C SER A 12 32.37 -15.35 56.63
N TRP A 13 31.97 -16.63 56.57
CA TRP A 13 31.86 -17.51 57.74
C TRP A 13 32.11 -18.96 57.29
N SER A 14 32.81 -19.70 58.14
CA SER A 14 33.27 -21.08 57.96
C SER A 14 32.21 -22.07 58.47
N VAL A 15 32.18 -23.30 57.95
CA VAL A 15 32.40 -24.55 58.71
C VAL A 15 32.03 -25.79 57.86
N SER A 16 32.95 -26.77 57.89
CA SER A 16 32.87 -28.23 57.58
C SER A 16 32.27 -28.67 56.23
N GLY A 17 32.88 -29.53 55.43
CA GLY A 17 33.98 -30.44 55.67
C GLY A 17 33.62 -31.78 55.02
N GLU A 18 34.22 -32.10 53.88
CA GLU A 18 34.60 -33.48 53.53
C GLU A 18 35.52 -33.48 52.32
N LYS A 19 36.69 -34.09 52.48
CA LYS A 19 37.69 -34.31 51.45
C LYS A 19 37.38 -35.64 50.77
N ILE A 20 37.18 -35.63 49.46
CA ILE A 20 37.48 -36.80 48.63
C ILE A 20 38.47 -36.35 47.57
N ALA A 21 39.70 -36.82 47.72
CA ALA A 21 40.77 -36.64 46.75
C ALA A 21 40.57 -37.63 45.59
N PHE A 22 40.51 -37.12 44.36
CA PHE A 22 40.77 -37.93 43.18
C PHE A 22 41.87 -37.24 42.36
N LYS A 23 42.98 -37.95 42.22
CA LYS A 23 44.18 -37.53 41.48
C LYS A 23 43.90 -37.64 39.96
N PRO A 24 44.35 -36.71 39.11
CA PRO A 24 43.94 -36.62 37.72
C PRO A 24 44.75 -37.58 36.82
N PRO A 25 44.23 -37.99 35.65
CA PRO A 25 45.09 -38.38 34.54
C PRO A 25 45.50 -37.13 33.74
N GLU A 26 46.80 -37.05 33.49
CA GLU A 26 47.46 -36.02 32.72
C GLU A 26 46.98 -35.96 31.26
N SER A 27 46.82 -34.72 30.79
CA SER A 27 47.14 -34.22 29.45
C SER A 27 46.72 -35.04 28.22
N ARG A 28 45.81 -34.46 27.43
CA ARG A 28 46.01 -34.04 26.01
C ARG A 28 44.66 -34.01 25.26
N SER A 29 43.88 -32.94 25.45
CA SER A 29 42.79 -32.59 24.49
C SER A 29 42.15 -31.21 24.73
N ALA A 30 42.70 -30.35 25.60
CA ALA A 30 42.08 -29.06 25.92
C ALA A 30 42.31 -27.93 24.88
N HIS A 31 43.01 -28.22 23.77
CA HIS A 31 43.23 -27.24 22.68
C HIS A 31 42.54 -27.58 21.36
N GLN A 32 41.77 -28.68 21.28
CA GLN A 32 41.03 -29.04 20.05
C GLN A 32 39.52 -28.82 20.12
N ILE A 33 38.98 -28.36 21.26
CA ILE A 33 37.52 -28.17 21.42
C ILE A 33 37.09 -26.69 21.26
N ARG A 34 38.02 -25.72 21.31
CA ARG A 34 37.68 -24.28 21.13
C ARG A 34 37.52 -23.83 19.67
N ASP A 35 37.99 -24.62 18.71
CA ASP A 35 37.90 -24.34 17.26
C ASP A 35 36.89 -25.26 16.54
N ILE A 36 35.78 -25.60 17.19
CA ILE A 36 34.56 -25.94 16.42
C ILE A 36 34.18 -24.65 15.70
N ARG A 37 34.63 -24.54 14.44
CA ARG A 37 34.49 -23.43 13.50
C ARG A 37 33.15 -22.72 13.74
N GLU A 38 33.18 -21.40 13.92
CA GLU A 38 31.96 -20.57 13.97
C GLU A 38 31.07 -20.74 12.74
N GLU A 39 31.64 -21.27 11.66
CA GLU A 39 30.95 -21.76 10.46
C GLU A 39 30.16 -23.03 10.75
N THR A 40 30.78 -24.06 11.35
CA THR A 40 30.13 -25.30 11.78
C THR A 40 29.05 -25.08 12.85
N LYS A 41 29.24 -24.13 13.78
CA LYS A 41 28.19 -23.71 14.72
C LYS A 41 27.02 -23.01 14.02
N ARG A 42 27.28 -22.22 12.97
CA ARG A 42 26.24 -21.59 12.14
C ARG A 42 25.51 -22.60 11.26
N ASP A 43 26.22 -23.59 10.74
CA ASP A 43 25.66 -24.68 9.95
C ASP A 43 24.77 -25.56 10.83
N LEU A 44 25.23 -25.94 12.02
CA LEU A 44 24.44 -26.64 13.03
C LEU A 44 23.23 -25.80 13.51
N ALA A 45 23.41 -24.50 13.80
CA ALA A 45 22.29 -23.64 14.17
C ALA A 45 21.27 -23.47 13.02
N GLY A 46 21.73 -23.49 11.77
CA GLY A 46 20.87 -23.55 10.58
C GLY A 46 20.13 -24.89 10.46
N GLU A 47 20.80 -26.00 10.80
CA GLU A 47 20.22 -27.34 10.81
C GLU A 47 19.18 -27.53 11.92
N TYR A 48 19.37 -26.96 13.11
CA TYR A 48 18.41 -27.03 14.23
C TYR A 48 17.23 -26.04 14.11
N ALA A 49 17.38 -24.94 13.36
CA ALA A 49 16.25 -24.07 12.99
C ALA A 49 15.29 -24.70 11.94
N ASN A 50 15.41 -26.01 11.68
CA ASN A 50 14.64 -26.77 10.70
C ASN A 50 13.37 -27.43 11.23
N GLU A 51 13.09 -27.35 12.53
CA GLU A 51 11.94 -28.06 13.13
C GLU A 51 10.59 -27.37 12.86
N SER A 52 10.58 -26.08 12.53
CA SER A 52 9.37 -25.33 12.14
C SER A 52 9.57 -24.63 10.79
N ARG A 53 8.50 -24.58 9.98
CA ARG A 53 8.47 -23.80 8.73
C ARG A 53 8.78 -22.33 9.04
N PRO A 54 9.85 -21.73 8.48
CA PRO A 54 10.13 -20.32 8.67
C PRO A 54 9.05 -19.46 7.99
N ASP A 55 8.75 -18.32 8.60
CA ASP A 55 7.90 -17.30 7.99
C ASP A 55 8.58 -16.67 6.76
N ASP A 56 7.78 -16.13 5.84
CA ASP A 56 8.27 -15.51 4.60
C ASP A 56 9.27 -14.35 4.88
N GLU A 57 9.08 -13.62 5.98
CA GLU A 57 10.00 -12.59 6.49
C GLU A 57 11.38 -13.16 6.87
N ALA A 58 11.42 -14.34 7.49
CA ALA A 58 12.66 -14.98 7.91
C ALA A 58 13.48 -15.40 6.68
N PHE A 59 12.81 -15.89 5.62
CA PHE A 59 13.46 -16.15 4.34
C PHE A 59 14.08 -14.89 3.74
N TYR A 60 13.33 -13.78 3.68
CA TYR A 60 13.85 -12.50 3.17
C TYR A 60 15.09 -12.06 3.96
N CYS A 61 14.98 -11.96 5.29
CA CYS A 61 16.06 -11.47 6.14
C CYS A 61 17.32 -12.36 6.08
N LYS A 62 17.16 -13.69 6.07
CA LYS A 62 18.30 -14.63 5.99
C LYS A 62 18.99 -14.57 4.63
N ILE A 63 18.24 -14.52 3.54
CA ILE A 63 18.82 -14.38 2.20
C ILE A 63 19.59 -13.05 2.08
N ARG A 64 19.02 -11.92 2.55
CA ARG A 64 19.72 -10.63 2.58
C ARG A 64 20.94 -10.61 3.52
N GLN A 65 20.89 -11.34 4.64
CA GLN A 65 22.04 -11.51 5.54
C GLN A 65 23.21 -12.17 4.79
N TYR A 66 22.95 -13.29 4.11
CA TYR A 66 23.98 -14.04 3.38
C TYR A 66 24.40 -13.41 2.05
N GLN A 67 23.63 -12.47 1.52
CA GLN A 67 24.07 -11.60 0.42
C GLN A 67 25.04 -10.50 0.88
N GLY A 68 25.25 -10.35 2.19
CA GLY A 68 26.18 -9.37 2.76
C GLY A 68 25.53 -8.04 3.15
N VAL A 69 24.21 -7.94 3.15
CA VAL A 69 23.49 -6.67 3.36
C VAL A 69 23.16 -6.47 4.84
N PHE A 70 22.68 -7.53 5.50
CA PHE A 70 22.43 -7.51 6.95
C PHE A 70 23.54 -8.15 7.76
N GLY A 71 24.52 -8.79 7.12
CA GLY A 71 25.59 -9.52 7.79
C GLY A 71 26.71 -9.91 6.83
N GLN A 72 27.37 -11.03 7.12
CA GLN A 72 28.49 -11.51 6.33
C GLN A 72 28.02 -12.27 5.09
N LYS A 73 28.62 -11.97 3.95
CA LYS A 73 28.36 -12.68 2.69
C LYS A 73 28.73 -14.17 2.83
N ASN A 74 27.79 -15.06 2.51
CA ASN A 74 27.99 -16.50 2.46
C ASN A 74 27.12 -17.12 1.34
N MET A 75 27.77 -17.44 0.21
CA MET A 75 27.06 -17.92 -0.98
C MET A 75 26.42 -19.31 -0.81
N CYS A 76 27.04 -20.17 0.00
CA CYS A 76 26.51 -21.52 0.27
C CYS A 76 25.20 -21.43 1.07
N LEU A 77 25.19 -20.62 2.12
CA LEU A 77 23.99 -20.41 2.95
C LEU A 77 22.91 -19.62 2.20
N GLU A 78 23.27 -18.68 1.34
CA GLU A 78 22.29 -18.03 0.44
C GLU A 78 21.57 -19.07 -0.43
N ASN A 79 22.32 -19.95 -1.10
CA ASN A 79 21.76 -20.98 -1.96
C ASN A 79 20.93 -22.01 -1.18
N LEU A 80 21.35 -22.36 0.03
CA LEU A 80 20.60 -23.24 0.92
C LEU A 80 19.23 -22.65 1.27
N TRP A 81 19.18 -21.37 1.67
CA TRP A 81 17.92 -20.70 2.01
C TRP A 81 17.02 -20.49 0.79
N LYS A 82 17.59 -20.23 -0.40
CA LYS A 82 16.85 -20.20 -1.67
C LYS A 82 16.26 -21.56 -2.04
N ALA A 83 17.02 -22.64 -1.88
CA ALA A 83 16.54 -24.01 -2.13
C ALA A 83 15.44 -24.41 -1.14
N ARG A 84 15.60 -24.05 0.14
CA ARG A 84 14.58 -24.27 1.16
C ARG A 84 13.28 -23.51 0.85
N LEU A 85 13.38 -22.27 0.39
CA LEU A 85 12.21 -21.48 -0.02
C LEU A 85 11.46 -22.15 -1.17
N GLU A 86 12.19 -22.66 -2.16
CA GLU A 86 11.64 -23.39 -3.31
C GLU A 86 10.92 -24.67 -2.87
N ALA A 87 11.54 -25.46 -1.97
CA ALA A 87 10.94 -26.68 -1.43
C ALA A 87 9.70 -26.43 -0.55
N THR A 88 9.63 -25.26 0.11
CA THR A 88 8.52 -24.89 1.00
C THR A 88 7.34 -24.25 0.24
N SER A 89 7.57 -23.82 -1.00
CA SER A 89 6.56 -23.18 -1.84
C SER A 89 5.70 -24.23 -2.57
N LYS A 90 4.37 -24.17 -2.38
CA LYS A 90 3.43 -25.09 -3.05
C LYS A 90 3.43 -24.98 -4.58
N SER A 91 3.91 -23.86 -5.16
CA SER A 91 3.96 -23.65 -6.62
C SER A 91 5.36 -23.42 -7.19
N GLY A 92 6.41 -23.38 -6.34
CA GLY A 92 7.78 -23.02 -6.77
C GLY A 92 7.96 -21.53 -7.17
N ASP A 93 6.90 -20.72 -7.17
CA ASP A 93 6.95 -19.34 -7.65
C ASP A 93 7.52 -18.35 -6.63
N ASN A 94 7.64 -18.72 -5.36
CA ASN A 94 8.14 -17.81 -4.32
C ASN A 94 9.61 -17.42 -4.57
N LYS A 95 10.45 -18.37 -4.98
CA LYS A 95 11.86 -18.10 -5.32
C LYS A 95 11.94 -17.15 -6.51
N LYS A 96 11.23 -17.44 -7.60
CA LYS A 96 11.18 -16.57 -8.79
C LYS A 96 10.66 -15.17 -8.46
N THR A 97 9.64 -15.08 -7.61
CA THR A 97 9.09 -13.79 -7.15
C THR A 97 10.14 -13.00 -6.36
N LEU A 98 10.86 -13.66 -5.46
CA LEU A 98 11.89 -13.05 -4.65
C LEU A 98 13.09 -12.62 -5.51
N ASP A 99 13.49 -13.43 -6.48
CA ASP A 99 14.53 -13.08 -7.45
C ASP A 99 14.11 -11.87 -8.29
N ARG A 100 12.87 -11.81 -8.79
CA ARG A 100 12.32 -10.62 -9.48
C ARG A 100 12.32 -9.38 -8.59
N LEU A 101 12.06 -9.53 -7.29
CA LEU A 101 12.14 -8.43 -6.33
C LEU A 101 13.59 -7.93 -6.19
N PHE A 102 14.56 -8.85 -6.14
CA PHE A 102 15.97 -8.50 -6.02
C PHE A 102 16.57 -7.91 -7.30
N GLU A 103 16.15 -8.40 -8.48
CA GLU A 103 16.50 -7.80 -9.79
C GLU A 103 16.13 -6.32 -9.83
N ARG A 104 15.02 -5.96 -9.18
CA ARG A 104 14.54 -4.58 -9.07
C ARG A 104 15.19 -3.88 -7.88
N ARG A 105 16.44 -3.46 -8.06
CA ARG A 105 17.27 -2.83 -7.00
C ARG A 105 16.56 -1.77 -6.15
N LYS A 106 15.68 -0.95 -6.74
CA LYS A 106 14.94 0.08 -5.98
C LYS A 106 14.06 -0.53 -4.87
N PHE A 107 13.38 -1.64 -5.16
CA PHE A 107 12.55 -2.32 -4.17
C PHE A 107 13.38 -3.00 -3.09
N SER A 108 14.46 -3.71 -3.46
CA SER A 108 15.32 -4.34 -2.46
C SER A 108 15.93 -3.29 -1.53
N VAL A 109 16.42 -2.17 -2.06
CA VAL A 109 16.93 -1.05 -1.24
C VAL A 109 15.85 -0.47 -0.32
N ALA A 110 14.63 -0.27 -0.83
CA ALA A 110 13.52 0.24 -0.02
C ALA A 110 13.13 -0.72 1.12
N PHE A 111 13.06 -2.03 0.84
CA PHE A 111 12.81 -3.04 1.88
C PHE A 111 13.95 -3.14 2.87
N ASP A 112 15.21 -3.14 2.41
CA ASP A 112 16.39 -3.21 3.28
C ASP A 112 16.51 -2.02 4.23
N ALA A 113 15.93 -0.87 3.86
CA ALA A 113 15.90 0.31 4.71
C ALA A 113 15.16 0.07 6.04
N PHE A 114 14.31 -0.96 6.13
CA PHE A 114 13.63 -1.35 7.37
C PHE A 114 14.48 -2.25 8.28
N ARG A 115 15.75 -2.54 7.95
CA ARG A 115 16.61 -3.44 8.75
C ARG A 115 16.71 -3.11 10.25
N HIS A 116 16.50 -1.85 10.62
CA HIS A 116 16.52 -1.39 12.03
C HIS A 116 15.14 -1.44 12.70
N LEU A 117 14.10 -1.81 11.95
CA LEU A 117 12.70 -1.93 12.38
C LEU A 117 12.22 -3.38 12.14
N PRO A 118 12.77 -4.38 12.85
CA PRO A 118 12.43 -5.78 12.63
C PRO A 118 10.91 -6.05 12.75
N ALA A 119 10.22 -5.33 13.63
CA ALA A 119 8.77 -5.43 13.81
C ALA A 119 7.93 -5.01 12.58
N LEU A 120 8.52 -4.32 11.60
CA LEU A 120 7.86 -3.96 10.34
C LEU A 120 8.06 -4.99 9.23
N TYR A 121 8.95 -5.97 9.39
CA TYR A 121 8.94 -7.10 8.47
C TYR A 121 7.78 -8.05 8.77
N GLU A 122 7.14 -7.90 9.92
CA GLU A 122 6.01 -8.72 10.31
C GLU A 122 4.83 -8.55 9.34
N GLY A 123 4.44 -9.65 8.70
CA GLY A 123 3.40 -9.64 7.68
C GLY A 123 3.92 -9.40 6.25
N PHE A 124 5.25 -9.29 6.09
CA PHE A 124 5.88 -9.48 4.79
C PHE A 124 5.60 -10.90 4.31
N SER A 125 4.88 -11.02 3.20
CA SER A 125 4.76 -12.28 2.49
C SER A 125 5.40 -12.18 1.11
N ILE A 126 6.00 -13.27 0.65
CA ILE A 126 6.58 -13.31 -0.69
C ILE A 126 5.44 -13.25 -1.74
N SER A 127 4.26 -13.74 -1.38
CA SER A 127 3.05 -13.54 -2.19
C SER A 127 2.62 -12.06 -2.29
N LEU A 128 2.88 -11.25 -1.25
CA LEU A 128 2.60 -9.81 -1.22
C LEU A 128 3.48 -9.08 -2.22
N SER A 129 4.77 -9.37 -2.25
CA SER A 129 5.70 -8.76 -3.20
C SER A 129 5.36 -9.11 -4.65
N SER A 130 4.91 -10.35 -4.90
CA SER A 130 4.39 -10.75 -6.23
C SER A 130 3.23 -9.86 -6.68
N LYS A 131 2.25 -9.64 -5.79
CA LYS A 131 1.09 -8.77 -6.06
C LYS A 131 1.54 -7.33 -6.28
N MET A 132 2.43 -6.81 -5.42
CA MET A 132 2.95 -5.45 -5.54
C MET A 132 3.59 -5.20 -6.91
N LEU A 133 4.41 -6.13 -7.38
CA LEU A 133 5.04 -6.04 -8.70
C LEU A 133 4.02 -6.06 -9.84
N ALA A 134 2.95 -6.85 -9.71
CA ALA A 134 1.88 -6.96 -10.70
C ALA A 134 0.94 -5.74 -10.77
N MET A 135 0.97 -4.82 -9.80
CA MET A 135 0.13 -3.61 -9.82
C MET A 135 0.64 -2.54 -10.79
N HIS A 136 1.94 -2.56 -11.15
CA HIS A 136 2.58 -1.55 -12.00
C HIS A 136 2.55 -0.10 -11.47
N CYS A 137 2.23 0.13 -10.20
CA CYS A 137 2.36 1.43 -9.50
C CYS A 137 3.63 1.47 -8.65
N TRP A 138 4.79 1.19 -9.26
CA TRP A 138 6.02 0.96 -8.50
C TRP A 138 6.54 2.22 -7.81
N GLU A 139 6.41 3.37 -8.46
CA GLU A 139 6.83 4.66 -7.93
C GLU A 139 6.02 5.03 -6.69
N GLU A 140 4.71 4.83 -6.72
CA GLU A 140 3.83 5.10 -5.57
C GLU A 140 4.14 4.16 -4.41
N LEU A 141 4.38 2.88 -4.70
CA LEU A 141 4.76 1.91 -3.67
C LEU A 141 6.11 2.24 -3.06
N LEU A 142 7.10 2.61 -3.86
CA LEU A 142 8.42 3.01 -3.36
C LEU A 142 8.34 4.28 -2.52
N TYR A 143 7.60 5.29 -2.98
CA TYR A 143 7.36 6.52 -2.24
C TYR A 143 6.65 6.23 -0.91
N TYR A 144 5.67 5.32 -0.92
CA TYR A 144 5.00 4.88 0.29
C TYR A 144 5.98 4.19 1.26
N LEU A 145 6.78 3.22 0.79
CA LEU A 145 7.80 2.57 1.63
C LEU A 145 8.79 3.60 2.24
N GLU A 146 9.22 4.58 1.45
CA GLU A 146 10.07 5.67 1.93
C GLU A 146 9.36 6.56 2.96
N HIS A 147 8.08 6.85 2.75
CA HIS A 147 7.27 7.59 3.71
C HIS A 147 7.18 6.86 5.05
N ILE A 148 6.89 5.55 5.06
CA ILE A 148 6.87 4.77 6.31
C ILE A 148 8.23 4.80 6.99
N LYS A 149 9.32 4.58 6.25
CA LYS A 149 10.67 4.64 6.83
C LYS A 149 10.93 6.01 7.46
N SER A 150 10.64 7.09 6.74
CA SER A 150 10.84 8.47 7.18
C SER A 150 10.01 8.79 8.40
N PHE A 151 8.78 8.30 8.43
CA PHE A 151 7.85 8.45 9.53
C PHE A 151 8.35 7.76 10.81
N TRP A 152 8.77 6.50 10.72
CA TRP A 152 9.36 5.81 11.87
C TRP A 152 10.70 6.40 12.28
N SER A 153 11.51 6.85 11.33
CA SER A 153 12.73 7.60 11.63
C SER A 153 12.42 8.89 12.38
N LEU A 154 11.34 9.60 12.05
CA LEU A 154 10.92 10.82 12.74
C LEU A 154 10.47 10.53 14.17
N ILE A 155 9.69 9.46 14.38
CA ILE A 155 9.21 9.08 15.73
C ILE A 155 10.37 8.80 16.68
N PHE A 156 11.42 8.18 16.15
CA PHE A 156 12.59 7.77 16.93
C PHE A 156 13.76 8.74 16.80
N ASP A 157 13.57 9.95 16.24
CA ASP A 157 14.63 10.93 15.97
C ASP A 157 15.88 10.33 15.28
N GLY A 158 15.67 9.33 14.42
CA GLY A 158 16.72 8.61 13.71
C GLY A 158 17.55 7.65 14.58
N ASN A 159 17.18 7.44 15.85
CA ASN A 159 17.89 6.55 16.75
C ASN A 159 17.64 5.07 16.41
N GLU A 160 18.55 4.47 15.64
CA GLU A 160 18.47 3.06 15.24
C GLU A 160 18.37 2.08 16.40
N SER A 161 18.99 2.38 17.54
CA SER A 161 18.92 1.51 18.72
C SER A 161 17.54 1.54 19.37
N ALA A 162 16.88 2.70 19.33
CA ALA A 162 15.48 2.85 19.73
C ALA A 162 14.55 2.13 18.74
N MET A 163 14.76 2.31 17.44
CA MET A 163 13.98 1.64 16.39
C MET A 163 13.99 0.11 16.52
N ARG A 164 15.14 -0.50 16.91
CA ARG A 164 15.25 -1.95 17.13
C ARG A 164 14.44 -2.47 18.32
N LYS A 165 14.12 -1.62 19.29
CA LYS A 165 13.30 -1.98 20.46
C LYS A 165 11.80 -1.94 20.16
N LEU A 166 11.39 -1.47 18.98
CA LEU A 166 10.00 -1.49 18.54
C LEU A 166 9.49 -2.93 18.56
N SER A 167 8.49 -3.20 19.40
CA SER A 167 7.90 -4.53 19.51
C SER A 167 6.74 -4.73 18.53
N ARG A 168 6.55 -5.98 18.14
CA ARG A 168 5.35 -6.49 17.46
C ARG A 168 4.04 -5.99 18.07
N SER A 169 3.91 -6.15 19.40
CA SER A 169 2.71 -5.75 20.13
C SER A 169 2.44 -4.24 20.02
N SER A 170 3.50 -3.42 19.95
CA SER A 170 3.37 -1.98 19.78
C SER A 170 2.88 -1.64 18.38
N VAL A 171 3.47 -2.22 17.32
CA VAL A 171 3.01 -2.02 15.94
C VAL A 171 1.55 -2.43 15.79
N GLN A 172 1.15 -3.58 16.35
CA GLN A 172 -0.23 -4.06 16.30
C GLN A 172 -1.23 -3.17 17.05
N ALA A 173 -0.81 -2.58 18.17
CA ALA A 173 -1.64 -1.69 18.95
C ALA A 173 -1.82 -0.32 18.29
N LEU A 174 -0.84 0.09 17.48
CA LEU A 174 -0.78 1.39 16.84
C LEU A 174 -1.35 1.40 15.43
N GLN A 175 -1.20 0.30 14.66
CA GLN A 175 -1.79 0.19 13.33
C GLN A 175 -3.32 0.34 13.37
N LEU A 176 -3.88 0.87 12.29
CA LEU A 176 -5.31 1.14 12.13
C LEU A 176 -5.85 2.04 13.24
N LYS A 177 -5.14 3.14 13.50
CA LYS A 177 -5.50 4.21 14.42
C LYS A 177 -5.17 5.56 13.79
N ALA A 178 -6.12 6.49 13.92
CA ALA A 178 -6.01 7.85 13.43
C ALA A 178 -6.11 8.86 14.59
N PRO A 179 -5.15 8.88 15.55
CA PRO A 179 -5.21 9.77 16.70
C PRO A 179 -5.21 11.26 16.31
N GLY A 180 -4.68 11.60 15.13
CA GLY A 180 -4.72 12.97 14.60
C GLY A 180 -6.13 13.46 14.23
N ALA A 181 -7.02 12.54 13.81
CA ALA A 181 -8.37 12.85 13.35
C ALA A 181 -9.48 12.43 14.32
N CYS A 182 -9.23 11.46 15.20
CA CYS A 182 -10.22 10.99 16.17
C CYS A 182 -9.74 11.19 17.61
N GLN A 183 -10.37 12.14 18.32
CA GLN A 183 -9.99 12.48 19.70
C GLN A 183 -10.15 11.28 20.67
N GLN A 184 -11.15 10.43 20.45
CA GLN A 184 -11.35 9.23 21.27
C GLN A 184 -10.19 8.22 21.10
N GLN A 185 -9.73 8.01 19.88
CA GLN A 185 -8.58 7.15 19.60
C GLN A 185 -7.30 7.75 20.18
N ALA A 186 -7.10 9.07 20.07
CA ALA A 186 -5.97 9.76 20.67
C ALA A 186 -5.90 9.54 22.19
N ARG A 187 -7.01 9.74 22.92
CA ARG A 187 -7.07 9.56 24.38
C ARG A 187 -6.77 8.11 24.78
N ARG A 188 -7.35 7.13 24.08
CA ARG A 188 -7.10 5.69 24.34
C ARG A 188 -5.65 5.31 24.08
N LEU A 189 -5.08 5.81 23.00
CA LEU A 189 -3.69 5.51 22.65
C LEU A 189 -2.72 6.16 23.64
N LEU A 190 -2.93 7.43 23.99
CA LEU A 190 -2.14 8.13 25.00
C LEU A 190 -2.20 7.43 26.37
N ALA A 191 -3.36 6.91 26.78
CA ALA A 191 -3.49 6.15 28.02
C ALA A 191 -2.65 4.86 28.02
N ARG A 192 -2.70 4.09 26.91
CA ARG A 192 -1.93 2.85 26.74
C ARG A 192 -0.43 3.10 26.57
N ILE A 193 -0.07 4.25 26.02
CA ILE A 193 1.32 4.73 25.92
C ILE A 193 1.86 5.08 27.31
N ARG A 194 1.11 5.85 28.10
CA ARG A 194 1.48 6.28 29.47
C ARG A 194 1.52 5.12 30.47
N SER A 195 0.70 4.09 30.27
CA SER A 195 0.76 2.88 31.09
C SER A 195 1.95 1.96 30.77
N GLY A 196 2.73 2.27 29.72
CA GLY A 196 3.83 1.42 29.25
C GLY A 196 3.36 0.14 28.54
N GLU A 197 2.06 -0.02 28.29
CA GLU A 197 1.50 -1.18 27.57
C GLU A 197 1.90 -1.17 26.09
N ILE A 198 1.98 0.02 25.50
CA ILE A 198 2.47 0.28 24.15
C ILE A 198 3.79 1.04 24.26
N LEU A 199 4.84 0.58 23.56
CA LEU A 199 6.20 1.15 23.66
C LEU A 199 6.75 1.12 25.10
N GLY A 200 6.53 0.02 25.84
CA GLY A 200 6.97 -0.16 27.23
C GLY A 200 8.48 -0.11 27.47
N GLY A 201 9.29 -0.16 26.41
CA GLY A 201 10.75 -0.04 26.47
C GLY A 201 11.31 1.39 26.35
N PHE A 202 10.48 2.43 26.42
CA PHE A 202 10.85 3.80 26.02
C PHE A 202 10.37 4.89 26.99
N SER A 203 11.09 6.02 27.00
CA SER A 203 10.87 7.19 27.85
C SER A 203 9.65 8.03 27.41
N GLU A 204 9.13 8.90 28.28
CA GLU A 204 7.92 9.70 28.05
C GLU A 204 8.03 10.72 26.89
N SER A 205 9.23 11.01 26.37
CA SER A 205 9.46 12.01 25.32
C SER A 205 9.39 11.50 23.88
N GLU A 206 9.14 10.21 23.62
CA GLU A 206 9.41 9.56 22.31
C GLU A 206 8.17 8.94 21.62
N LYS A 207 6.92 9.34 21.93
CA LYS A 207 5.74 8.48 21.63
C LYS A 207 4.53 9.16 20.97
N GLU A 208 4.57 9.47 19.66
CA GLU A 208 3.33 9.75 18.88
C GLU A 208 3.35 9.28 17.39
N ARG A 209 2.23 8.66 16.96
CA ARG A 209 1.70 8.33 15.59
C ARG A 209 2.24 7.09 14.87
N ILE A 210 1.41 6.12 14.35
CA ILE A 210 1.74 5.00 13.39
C ILE A 210 0.52 4.41 12.61
N CYS A 211 0.69 3.97 11.32
CA CYS A 211 -0.13 2.97 10.53
C CYS A 211 0.63 2.43 9.26
N PHE A 212 0.37 1.21 8.71
CA PHE A 212 1.10 0.71 7.49
C PHE A 212 0.44 -0.35 6.52
N PHE A 213 0.00 -1.56 6.90
CA PHE A 213 0.09 -2.69 5.91
C PHE A 213 -1.11 -3.05 5.01
N GLN A 214 -2.33 -2.60 5.30
CA GLN A 214 -3.51 -3.02 4.52
C GLN A 214 -3.91 -2.03 3.41
N ASP A 215 -3.25 -0.88 3.35
CA ASP A 215 -3.60 0.24 2.46
C ASP A 215 -3.26 -0.04 0.99
N ARG A 216 -2.43 -1.05 0.71
CA ARG A 216 -2.18 -1.46 -0.67
C ARG A 216 -3.45 -1.92 -1.41
N LYS A 217 -4.44 -2.48 -0.70
CA LYS A 217 -5.68 -2.96 -1.33
C LYS A 217 -6.47 -1.76 -1.88
N TYR A 218 -6.31 -0.57 -1.28
CA TYR A 218 -6.84 0.68 -1.82
C TYR A 218 -6.22 1.00 -3.19
N LEU A 219 -4.90 0.83 -3.31
CA LEU A 219 -4.18 1.11 -4.56
C LEU A 219 -4.37 0.03 -5.62
N GLU A 220 -4.51 -1.24 -5.23
CA GLU A 220 -4.64 -2.38 -6.14
C GLU A 220 -5.88 -2.25 -7.05
N GLU A 221 -7.05 -1.95 -6.47
CA GLU A 221 -8.31 -1.80 -7.20
C GLU A 221 -8.31 -0.56 -8.11
N ALA A 222 -7.74 0.55 -7.63
CA ALA A 222 -7.60 1.76 -8.44
C ALA A 222 -6.60 1.54 -9.61
N ALA A 223 -5.48 0.85 -9.37
CA ALA A 223 -4.49 0.51 -10.40
C ALA A 223 -5.08 -0.35 -11.52
N GLN A 224 -6.01 -1.26 -11.19
CA GLN A 224 -6.72 -2.08 -12.18
C GLN A 224 -7.55 -1.24 -13.14
N CYS A 225 -8.13 -0.12 -12.69
CA CYS A 225 -8.89 0.78 -13.56
C CYS A 225 -8.01 1.38 -14.67
N PHE A 226 -6.75 1.72 -14.37
CA PHE A 226 -5.81 2.26 -15.37
C PHE A 226 -5.48 1.25 -16.47
N LYS A 227 -5.44 -0.05 -16.15
CA LYS A 227 -5.21 -1.13 -17.14
C LYS A 227 -6.33 -1.23 -18.18
N LYS A 228 -7.49 -0.60 -17.95
CA LYS A 228 -8.58 -0.50 -18.94
C LYS A 228 -8.35 0.61 -19.98
N LEU A 229 -7.58 1.65 -19.62
CA LEU A 229 -7.26 2.79 -20.49
C LEU A 229 -5.87 2.74 -21.11
N PHE A 230 -4.96 1.94 -20.55
CA PHE A 230 -3.57 1.85 -20.99
C PHE A 230 -3.11 0.41 -21.12
N HIS A 231 -2.32 0.14 -22.16
CA HIS A 231 -1.58 -1.11 -22.26
C HIS A 231 -0.28 -0.97 -21.47
N LEU A 232 -0.09 -1.81 -20.45
CA LEU A 232 1.12 -1.83 -19.63
C LEU A 232 1.94 -3.06 -19.99
N SER A 233 3.17 -2.85 -20.48
CA SER A 233 4.14 -3.94 -20.62
C SER A 233 4.76 -4.29 -19.26
N ASN A 234 5.42 -5.46 -19.17
CA ASN A 234 6.03 -5.98 -17.93
C ASN A 234 7.09 -5.04 -17.31
N GLN A 235 7.65 -4.12 -18.09
CA GLN A 235 8.69 -3.18 -17.66
C GLN A 235 8.18 -1.76 -17.43
N GLN A 236 6.96 -1.46 -17.85
CA GLN A 236 6.36 -0.13 -17.70
C GLN A 236 5.54 -0.02 -16.42
N THR A 237 5.46 1.20 -15.90
CA THR A 237 4.63 1.57 -14.76
C THR A 237 3.46 2.43 -15.21
N ILE A 238 2.40 2.49 -14.40
CA ILE A 238 1.27 3.40 -14.63
C ILE A 238 1.80 4.83 -14.79
N ARG A 239 2.71 5.24 -13.90
CA ARG A 239 3.31 6.58 -13.93
C ARG A 239 4.09 6.82 -15.23
N SER A 240 5.07 5.98 -15.57
CA SER A 240 5.87 6.16 -16.80
C SER A 240 5.03 6.09 -18.07
N THR A 241 4.01 5.23 -18.12
CA THR A 241 3.07 5.19 -19.25
C THR A 241 2.27 6.49 -19.36
N LEU A 242 1.83 7.05 -18.23
CA LEU A 242 1.12 8.32 -18.21
C LEU A 242 2.03 9.51 -18.52
N GLU A 243 3.28 9.52 -18.05
CA GLU A 243 4.29 10.54 -18.39
C GLU A 243 4.51 10.55 -19.91
N ASN A 244 4.67 9.39 -20.54
CA ASN A 244 4.80 9.29 -21.99
C ASN A 244 3.52 9.68 -22.76
N ALA A 245 2.35 9.46 -22.15
CA ALA A 245 1.06 9.83 -22.73
C ALA A 245 0.72 11.30 -22.52
N TYR A 246 1.44 12.00 -21.65
CA TYR A 246 1.16 13.38 -21.28
C TYR A 246 1.82 14.32 -22.29
N LEU A 247 1.01 15.01 -23.11
CA LEU A 247 1.57 15.95 -24.08
C LEU A 247 2.10 17.19 -23.37
N GLU A 248 3.40 17.44 -23.53
CA GLU A 248 4.02 18.74 -23.26
C GLU A 248 3.68 19.71 -24.38
N ASP A 249 2.58 20.45 -24.22
CA ASP A 249 2.28 21.57 -25.10
C ASP A 249 3.28 22.70 -24.83
N GLU A 250 3.92 23.22 -25.88
CA GLU A 250 4.92 24.29 -25.76
C GLU A 250 4.30 25.62 -25.30
N GLU A 251 2.99 25.80 -25.51
CA GLU A 251 2.18 26.95 -25.06
C GLU A 251 1.36 26.65 -23.80
N ARG A 252 1.93 25.93 -22.83
CA ARG A 252 1.19 25.59 -21.60
C ARG A 252 0.72 26.84 -20.85
N SER A 253 -0.59 26.92 -20.67
CA SER A 253 -1.25 27.84 -19.74
C SER A 253 -0.59 27.73 -18.37
N ILE A 254 -0.38 28.85 -17.68
CA ILE A 254 0.14 28.93 -16.29
C ILE A 254 -0.86 28.30 -15.29
N ALA A 255 -2.01 27.82 -15.75
CA ALA A 255 -3.04 27.24 -14.91
C ALA A 255 -3.33 25.77 -15.29
N CYS A 256 -3.53 24.94 -14.27
CA CYS A 256 -3.98 23.56 -14.41
C CYS A 256 -5.48 23.43 -14.14
N LEU A 257 -6.12 22.45 -14.80
CA LEU A 257 -7.52 22.11 -14.54
C LEU A 257 -7.61 21.15 -13.34
N VAL A 258 -8.40 21.54 -12.34
CA VAL A 258 -8.70 20.74 -11.15
C VAL A 258 -10.19 20.44 -11.09
N GLN A 259 -10.55 19.16 -11.13
CA GLN A 259 -11.89 18.66 -10.95
C GLN A 259 -12.33 18.85 -9.49
N THR A 260 -13.50 19.46 -9.30
CA THR A 260 -14.07 19.79 -7.98
C THR A 260 -15.39 19.07 -7.69
N SER A 261 -16.02 18.51 -8.72
CA SER A 261 -17.16 17.61 -8.62
C SER A 261 -17.21 16.68 -9.84
N SER A 262 -18.24 15.82 -9.95
CA SER A 262 -18.44 14.97 -11.12
C SER A 262 -18.56 15.76 -12.43
N SER A 263 -19.03 17.01 -12.40
CA SER A 263 -19.30 17.83 -13.58
C SER A 263 -18.53 19.17 -13.63
N SER A 264 -17.90 19.60 -12.54
CA SER A 264 -17.25 20.92 -12.44
C SER A 264 -15.72 20.86 -12.35
N PHE A 265 -15.08 21.88 -12.92
CA PHE A 265 -13.63 22.09 -12.93
C PHE A 265 -13.32 23.52 -12.53
N LYS A 266 -12.18 23.72 -11.87
CA LYS A 266 -11.59 25.02 -11.58
C LYS A 266 -10.22 25.12 -12.23
N SER A 267 -9.87 26.31 -12.70
CA SER A 267 -8.52 26.61 -13.17
C SER A 267 -7.69 27.11 -12.00
N VAL A 268 -6.54 26.49 -11.72
CA VAL A 268 -5.67 26.83 -10.59
C VAL A 268 -4.30 27.20 -11.14
N ALA A 269 -3.83 28.40 -10.82
CA ALA A 269 -2.50 28.85 -11.19
C ALA A 269 -1.44 27.98 -10.50
N THR A 270 -0.57 27.35 -11.29
CA THR A 270 0.46 26.44 -10.80
C THR A 270 1.73 26.55 -11.63
N ASN A 271 2.82 26.03 -11.10
CA ASN A 271 4.07 25.97 -11.83
C ASN A 271 3.95 24.84 -12.86
N ASN A 272 4.48 25.02 -14.08
CA ASN A 272 4.42 24.00 -15.14
C ASN A 272 4.92 22.61 -14.70
N LYS A 273 5.83 22.55 -13.72
CA LYS A 273 6.40 21.30 -13.17
C LYS A 273 5.39 20.44 -12.43
N ASP A 274 4.34 21.03 -11.86
CA ASP A 274 3.36 20.31 -11.02
C ASP A 274 2.12 19.85 -11.82
N HIS A 275 1.98 20.28 -13.08
CA HIS A 275 0.78 20.03 -13.89
C HIS A 275 0.52 18.53 -14.09
N PHE A 276 1.59 17.78 -14.40
CA PHE A 276 1.51 16.33 -14.51
C PHE A 276 1.05 15.71 -13.19
N ASP A 277 1.70 16.05 -12.07
CA ASP A 277 1.37 15.45 -10.76
C ASP A 277 -0.06 15.77 -10.31
N ILE A 278 -0.55 16.98 -10.58
CA ILE A 278 -1.93 17.37 -10.28
C ILE A 278 -2.91 16.59 -11.16
N ALA A 279 -2.66 16.50 -12.46
CA ALA A 279 -3.49 15.71 -13.38
C ALA A 279 -3.47 14.22 -13.00
N TYR A 280 -2.30 13.69 -12.68
CA TYR A 280 -2.05 12.32 -12.28
C TYR A 280 -2.83 11.93 -11.02
N ARG A 281 -2.76 12.74 -9.97
CA ARG A 281 -3.50 12.50 -8.72
C ARG A 281 -5.01 12.54 -8.95
N GLN A 282 -5.52 13.40 -9.82
CA GLN A 282 -6.95 13.43 -10.15
C GLN A 282 -7.42 12.13 -10.81
N LEU A 283 -6.60 11.49 -11.66
CA LEU A 283 -6.92 10.20 -12.25
C LEU A 283 -6.99 9.08 -11.20
N TRP A 284 -6.07 9.08 -10.22
CA TRP A 284 -6.13 8.14 -9.10
C TRP A 284 -7.38 8.31 -8.25
N LEU A 285 -7.78 9.55 -7.99
CA LEU A 285 -9.02 9.85 -7.28
C LEU A 285 -10.25 9.41 -8.09
N TYR A 286 -10.27 9.62 -9.40
CA TYR A 286 -11.34 9.12 -10.25
C TYR A 286 -11.44 7.59 -10.20
N ALA A 287 -10.32 6.89 -10.40
CA ALA A 287 -10.26 5.45 -10.31
C ALA A 287 -10.76 4.96 -8.94
N ARG A 288 -10.41 5.67 -7.86
CA ARG A 288 -10.87 5.33 -6.53
C ARG A 288 -12.36 5.57 -6.31
N ARG A 289 -12.96 6.61 -6.89
CA ARG A 289 -14.42 6.83 -6.79
C ARG A 289 -15.23 5.73 -7.49
N HIS A 290 -14.63 5.06 -8.46
CA HIS A 290 -15.34 4.24 -9.45
C HIS A 290 -14.79 2.82 -9.63
N PHE A 291 -13.90 2.34 -8.76
CA PHE A 291 -13.31 1.00 -8.93
C PHE A 291 -14.37 -0.12 -8.91
N ASP A 292 -15.42 0.03 -8.10
CA ASP A 292 -16.54 -0.92 -8.05
C ASP A 292 -17.31 -1.01 -9.38
N ASP A 293 -17.36 0.10 -10.13
CA ASP A 293 -18.01 0.20 -11.44
C ASP A 293 -17.12 -0.33 -12.58
N MET A 294 -15.83 -0.60 -12.29
CA MET A 294 -14.82 -1.05 -13.26
C MET A 294 -14.09 -2.32 -12.76
N PRO A 295 -14.79 -3.43 -12.49
CA PRO A 295 -14.18 -4.64 -11.94
C PRO A 295 -13.19 -5.30 -12.91
N ASP A 296 -12.21 -6.02 -12.34
CA ASP A 296 -11.27 -6.82 -13.12
C ASP A 296 -11.96 -8.01 -13.78
N GLU A 297 -11.67 -8.20 -15.07
CA GLU A 297 -12.18 -9.34 -15.84
C GLU A 297 -11.50 -10.65 -15.45
N GLN A 298 -10.26 -10.60 -14.94
CA GLN A 298 -9.55 -11.81 -14.50
C GLN A 298 -10.12 -12.36 -13.18
N ALA A 299 -10.69 -11.50 -12.34
CA ALA A 299 -11.40 -11.91 -11.13
C ALA A 299 -12.64 -12.77 -11.41
N LYS A 300 -13.21 -12.68 -12.62
CA LYS A 300 -14.32 -13.55 -13.08
C LYS A 300 -13.92 -15.02 -13.21
N LYS A 301 -12.62 -15.34 -13.34
CA LYS A 301 -12.14 -16.72 -13.53
C LYS A 301 -12.00 -17.52 -12.23
N PHE A 302 -11.94 -16.86 -11.07
CA PHE A 302 -11.64 -17.49 -9.78
C PHE A 302 -12.75 -17.36 -8.73
N ALA A 303 -13.78 -16.56 -8.99
CA ALA A 303 -14.95 -16.42 -8.13
C ALA A 303 -16.22 -16.59 -8.97
N GLY A 304 -17.28 -17.18 -8.38
CA GLY A 304 -18.56 -17.44 -9.03
C GLY A 304 -19.26 -16.19 -9.60
N PRO A 305 -20.52 -16.31 -10.06
CA PRO A 305 -21.20 -15.41 -11.02
C PRO A 305 -21.48 -13.96 -10.57
N LYS A 306 -20.85 -13.44 -9.51
CA LYS A 306 -21.16 -12.15 -8.87
C LYS A 306 -20.28 -10.97 -9.29
N PHE A 307 -19.34 -11.12 -10.23
CA PHE A 307 -18.59 -9.96 -10.73
C PHE A 307 -19.36 -9.28 -11.86
N GLY A 308 -19.85 -8.06 -11.59
CA GLY A 308 -20.59 -7.23 -12.54
C GLY A 308 -19.82 -6.92 -13.83
N GLU A 309 -20.53 -6.50 -14.87
CA GLU A 309 -19.93 -5.97 -16.09
C GLU A 309 -19.36 -4.56 -15.86
N VAL A 310 -18.34 -4.20 -16.62
CA VAL A 310 -17.77 -2.85 -16.57
C VAL A 310 -18.82 -1.85 -17.00
N ASN A 311 -19.05 -0.83 -16.20
CA ASN A 311 -19.97 0.24 -16.55
C ASN A 311 -19.34 1.09 -17.68
N GLU A 312 -19.84 0.94 -18.90
CA GLU A 312 -19.33 1.63 -20.09
C GLU A 312 -19.36 3.16 -19.94
N MET A 313 -20.35 3.71 -19.22
CA MET A 313 -20.46 5.15 -18.99
C MET A 313 -19.33 5.65 -18.08
N VAL A 314 -19.02 4.90 -17.02
CA VAL A 314 -17.95 5.24 -16.09
C VAL A 314 -16.58 5.14 -16.77
N LEU A 315 -16.36 4.13 -17.61
CA LEU A 315 -15.13 3.97 -18.39
C LEU A 315 -14.99 5.10 -19.43
N PHE A 316 -16.07 5.46 -20.12
CA PHE A 316 -16.10 6.59 -21.06
C PHE A 316 -15.76 7.90 -20.36
N ASN A 317 -16.37 8.18 -19.21
CA ASN A 317 -16.09 9.37 -18.41
C ASN A 317 -14.65 9.38 -17.88
N PHE A 318 -14.08 8.21 -17.57
CA PHE A 318 -12.67 8.11 -17.20
C PHE A 318 -11.76 8.48 -18.36
N ALA A 319 -12.02 7.95 -19.56
CA ALA A 319 -11.29 8.30 -20.78
C ALA A 319 -11.44 9.79 -21.12
N PHE A 320 -12.64 10.35 -20.95
CA PHE A 320 -12.93 11.77 -21.19
C PHE A 320 -12.15 12.67 -20.22
N LEU A 321 -12.17 12.37 -18.92
CA LEU A 321 -11.37 13.09 -17.93
C LEU A 321 -9.87 13.01 -18.26
N THR A 322 -9.39 11.80 -18.58
CA THR A 322 -7.98 11.56 -18.94
C THR A 322 -7.57 12.37 -20.16
N HIS A 323 -8.41 12.40 -21.20
CA HIS A 323 -8.18 13.23 -22.39
C HIS A 323 -8.22 14.72 -22.06
N LYS A 324 -9.21 15.17 -21.27
CA LYS A 324 -9.38 16.58 -20.88
C LYS A 324 -8.20 17.09 -20.06
N LEU A 325 -7.57 16.24 -19.26
CA LEU A 325 -6.38 16.57 -18.47
C LEU A 325 -5.07 16.60 -19.28
N GLY A 326 -5.10 16.25 -20.58
CA GLY A 326 -3.95 16.37 -21.47
C GLY A 326 -3.27 15.05 -21.86
N PHE A 327 -3.76 13.91 -21.36
CA PHE A 327 -3.21 12.60 -21.71
C PHE A 327 -3.75 12.11 -23.06
N ARG A 328 -2.91 11.43 -23.84
CA ARG A 328 -3.24 10.89 -25.17
C ARG A 328 -2.77 9.45 -25.28
N SER A 329 -3.64 8.58 -25.77
CA SER A 329 -3.36 7.18 -26.08
C SER A 329 -4.33 6.73 -27.16
N THR A 330 -3.94 5.77 -28.00
CA THR A 330 -4.83 5.13 -28.98
C THR A 330 -6.06 4.55 -28.27
N LYS A 331 -5.84 3.91 -27.12
CA LYS A 331 -6.93 3.29 -26.35
C LYS A 331 -7.93 4.30 -25.80
N ILE A 332 -7.46 5.48 -25.36
CA ILE A 332 -8.33 6.58 -24.94
C ILE A 332 -9.21 7.02 -26.12
N LYS A 333 -8.62 7.18 -27.32
CA LYS A 333 -9.38 7.56 -28.52
C LYS A 333 -10.44 6.51 -28.87
N GLU A 334 -10.09 5.22 -28.88
CA GLU A 334 -11.04 4.12 -29.12
C GLU A 334 -12.23 4.15 -28.16
N VAL A 335 -11.98 4.36 -26.85
CA VAL A 335 -13.05 4.43 -25.85
C VAL A 335 -13.94 5.65 -26.09
N LEU A 336 -13.36 6.80 -26.45
CA LEU A 336 -14.11 8.03 -26.75
C LEU A 336 -14.93 7.94 -28.04
N GLU A 337 -14.44 7.23 -29.06
CA GLU A 337 -15.18 6.95 -30.29
C GLU A 337 -16.38 6.02 -30.02
N GLY A 338 -16.23 5.09 -29.09
CA GLY A 338 -17.25 4.11 -28.67
C GLY A 338 -18.37 4.66 -27.78
N ASN A 339 -18.65 5.97 -27.83
CA ASN A 339 -19.56 6.71 -26.95
C ASN A 339 -20.82 5.90 -26.54
N PRO A 340 -21.02 5.63 -25.23
CA PRO A 340 -22.11 4.79 -24.74
C PRO A 340 -23.49 5.40 -24.95
N ASP A 341 -23.66 6.73 -24.89
CA ASP A 341 -24.94 7.37 -25.19
C ASP A 341 -25.35 7.16 -26.64
N ARG A 342 -24.38 7.21 -27.57
CA ARG A 342 -24.65 6.90 -28.99
C ARG A 342 -25.10 5.45 -29.17
N LYS A 343 -24.49 4.49 -28.44
CA LYS A 343 -24.92 3.08 -28.44
C LYS A 343 -26.33 2.92 -27.86
N ILE A 344 -26.64 3.61 -26.76
CA ILE A 344 -27.97 3.58 -26.13
C ILE A 344 -29.01 4.18 -27.07
N ALA A 345 -28.73 5.34 -27.67
CA ALA A 345 -29.60 5.99 -28.64
C ALA A 345 -29.86 5.09 -29.86
N ARG A 346 -28.83 4.44 -30.40
CA ARG A 346 -28.98 3.47 -31.49
C ARG A 346 -29.84 2.27 -31.07
N ARG A 347 -29.58 1.70 -29.88
CA ARG A 347 -30.35 0.58 -29.35
C ARG A 347 -31.82 0.96 -29.15
N LEU A 348 -32.08 2.16 -28.61
CA LEU A 348 -33.42 2.72 -28.41
C LEU A 348 -34.17 2.78 -29.74
N LEU A 349 -33.58 3.38 -30.79
CA LEU A 349 -34.20 3.50 -32.11
C LEU A 349 -34.54 2.11 -32.69
N MET A 350 -33.59 1.18 -32.68
CA MET A 350 -33.79 -0.18 -33.22
C MET A 350 -34.77 -1.03 -32.42
N THR A 351 -34.91 -0.77 -31.12
CA THR A 351 -35.87 -1.49 -30.25
C THR A 351 -37.27 -0.91 -30.41
N ALA A 352 -37.39 0.42 -30.48
CA ALA A 352 -38.67 1.11 -30.63
C ALA A 352 -39.30 0.90 -32.01
N ARG A 353 -38.46 0.80 -33.06
CA ARG A 353 -38.88 0.52 -34.44
C ARG A 353 -37.94 -0.51 -35.03
N LYS A 354 -38.50 -1.69 -35.32
CA LYS A 354 -37.69 -2.80 -35.83
C LYS A 354 -37.20 -2.50 -37.26
N PRO A 355 -35.92 -2.78 -37.55
CA PRO A 355 -35.30 -2.41 -38.83
C PRO A 355 -35.83 -3.20 -40.04
N ASP A 356 -36.54 -4.31 -39.82
CA ASP A 356 -37.23 -5.08 -40.85
C ASP A 356 -38.53 -4.41 -41.32
N GLN A 357 -39.07 -3.47 -40.54
CA GLN A 357 -40.37 -2.82 -40.80
C GLN A 357 -40.27 -1.31 -41.00
N PHE A 358 -39.21 -0.68 -40.50
CA PHE A 358 -39.05 0.78 -40.50
C PHE A 358 -37.62 1.17 -40.87
N GLN A 359 -37.48 2.19 -41.72
CA GLN A 359 -36.21 2.78 -42.11
C GLN A 359 -36.15 4.24 -41.64
N TYR A 360 -34.97 4.66 -41.17
CA TYR A 360 -34.66 6.06 -40.92
C TYR A 360 -33.86 6.61 -42.10
N ASP A 361 -34.25 7.77 -42.63
CA ASP A 361 -33.55 8.43 -43.75
C ASP A 361 -32.09 8.75 -43.39
N ASP A 362 -31.87 9.25 -42.17
CA ASP A 362 -30.54 9.46 -41.59
C ASP A 362 -30.57 9.03 -40.12
N ILE A 363 -30.17 7.78 -39.89
CA ILE A 363 -30.12 7.23 -38.53
C ILE A 363 -29.07 7.92 -37.66
N GLU A 364 -27.98 8.42 -38.24
CA GLU A 364 -26.89 9.06 -37.50
C GLU A 364 -27.31 10.45 -36.99
N PHE A 365 -28.08 11.18 -37.78
CA PHE A 365 -28.72 12.41 -37.33
C PHE A 365 -29.67 12.16 -36.16
N LYS A 366 -30.49 11.08 -36.21
CA LYS A 366 -31.41 10.74 -35.10
C LYS A 366 -30.67 10.28 -33.84
N ILE A 367 -29.61 9.49 -33.97
CA ILE A 367 -28.73 9.11 -32.86
C ILE A 367 -28.15 10.35 -32.20
N THR A 368 -27.66 11.31 -33.00
CA THR A 368 -27.09 12.57 -32.51
C THR A 368 -28.14 13.41 -31.79
N ALA A 369 -29.36 13.51 -32.33
CA ALA A 369 -30.46 14.24 -31.68
C ALA A 369 -30.82 13.65 -30.31
N ILE A 370 -30.93 12.31 -30.19
CA ILE A 370 -31.21 11.65 -28.91
C ILE A 370 -30.05 11.85 -27.92
N THR A 371 -28.80 11.74 -28.40
CA THR A 371 -27.62 11.99 -27.57
C THR A 371 -27.61 13.41 -27.02
N HIS A 372 -28.06 14.39 -27.82
CA HIS A 372 -28.20 15.78 -27.37
C HIS A 372 -29.26 15.93 -26.26
N VAL A 373 -30.39 15.21 -26.36
CA VAL A 373 -31.42 15.17 -25.31
C VAL A 373 -30.85 14.59 -24.01
N MET A 374 -30.06 13.50 -24.10
CA MET A 374 -29.39 12.91 -22.93
C MET A 374 -28.39 13.90 -22.30
N ALA A 375 -27.60 14.59 -23.11
CA ALA A 375 -26.61 15.56 -22.65
C ALA A 375 -27.24 16.81 -21.99
N ALA A 376 -28.50 17.12 -22.27
CA ALA A 376 -29.23 18.22 -21.64
C ALA A 376 -29.65 17.92 -20.18
N ALA A 377 -29.50 16.67 -19.72
CA ALA A 377 -29.81 16.29 -18.35
C ALA A 377 -28.95 17.08 -17.36
N ARG A 378 -29.59 17.65 -16.34
CA ARG A 378 -28.91 18.34 -15.24
C ARG A 378 -28.79 17.41 -14.04
N PRO A 379 -27.69 17.46 -13.29
CA PRO A 379 -27.62 16.74 -12.02
C PRO A 379 -28.77 17.24 -11.14
N VAL A 380 -29.45 16.30 -10.49
CA VAL A 380 -30.39 16.64 -9.42
C VAL A 380 -29.58 17.41 -8.38
N ARG A 381 -29.98 18.65 -8.08
CA ARG A 381 -29.40 19.38 -6.95
C ARG A 381 -29.71 18.54 -5.74
N ASP A 382 -28.67 17.96 -5.15
CA ASP A 382 -28.79 17.47 -3.80
C ASP A 382 -28.90 18.73 -2.94
N ASP A 383 -30.11 19.15 -2.63
CA ASP A 383 -30.35 20.18 -1.61
C ASP A 383 -29.91 19.67 -0.21
N GLN A 384 -29.37 18.45 -0.13
CA GLN A 384 -28.47 17.96 0.91
C GLN A 384 -27.00 18.10 0.52
N ALA A 385 -26.58 19.28 0.05
CA ALA A 385 -25.25 19.74 0.42
C ALA A 385 -25.27 19.87 1.95
N VAL A 386 -25.09 18.74 2.64
CA VAL A 386 -24.90 18.73 4.07
C VAL A 386 -23.62 19.54 4.26
N ASP A 387 -23.80 20.76 4.74
CA ASP A 387 -22.72 21.51 5.36
C ASP A 387 -21.99 20.52 6.25
N ALA A 388 -20.68 20.38 6.05
CA ALA A 388 -19.86 19.34 6.68
C ALA A 388 -19.87 19.38 8.23
N ASP A 389 -20.63 20.29 8.84
CA ASP A 389 -20.87 20.40 10.27
C ASP A 389 -22.00 19.48 10.79
N ASP A 390 -23.14 19.36 10.11
CA ASP A 390 -24.32 18.71 10.69
C ASP A 390 -24.60 17.31 10.12
N PHE A 391 -23.80 16.35 10.58
CA PHE A 391 -24.19 14.94 10.55
C PHE A 391 -24.31 14.43 11.99
N GLU A 392 -25.52 14.43 12.53
CA GLU A 392 -25.89 13.62 13.69
C GLU A 392 -26.02 12.16 13.26
N VAL A 393 -25.21 11.28 13.86
CA VAL A 393 -25.35 9.82 13.64
C VAL A 393 -26.20 9.24 14.75
N VAL A 394 -27.40 8.81 14.37
CA VAL A 394 -28.18 7.81 15.09
C VAL A 394 -27.43 6.47 15.08
N GLY A 395 -27.15 5.96 16.28
CA GLY A 395 -26.94 4.55 16.54
C GLY A 395 -25.53 4.00 16.31
N ASP A 396 -25.14 3.09 17.20
CA ASP A 396 -23.83 2.48 17.36
C ASP A 396 -23.44 1.58 16.15
N ARG A 397 -23.10 2.17 15.01
CA ARG A 397 -22.58 1.45 13.82
C ARG A 397 -21.14 0.95 14.06
N LYS A 398 -20.78 -0.24 13.56
CA LYS A 398 -19.38 -0.73 13.58
C LYS A 398 -18.43 0.31 12.98
N ALA A 399 -17.23 0.44 13.55
CA ALA A 399 -16.23 1.38 13.04
C ALA A 399 -15.87 1.07 11.58
N ALA A 400 -15.78 2.10 10.74
CA ALA A 400 -15.35 1.98 9.35
C ALA A 400 -14.03 1.21 9.26
N ALA A 401 -13.89 0.37 8.23
CA ALA A 401 -12.64 -0.33 7.97
C ALA A 401 -11.57 0.71 7.62
N GLN A 402 -10.59 0.90 8.52
CA GLN A 402 -9.53 1.93 8.39
C GLN A 402 -8.42 1.52 7.43
N CYS A 403 -8.59 0.40 6.73
CA CYS A 403 -7.65 -0.13 5.77
C CYS A 403 -8.33 -1.22 4.93
N GLY A 404 -7.72 -1.60 3.81
CA GLY A 404 -8.22 -2.68 2.97
C GLY A 404 -9.22 -2.22 1.90
N ARG A 405 -10.38 -2.87 1.79
CA ARG A 405 -11.46 -2.39 0.91
C ARG A 405 -12.52 -1.78 1.84
N PRO A 406 -12.95 -0.52 1.61
CA PRO A 406 -13.97 0.11 2.42
C PRO A 406 -15.28 -0.67 2.32
N LEU A 407 -16.12 -0.57 3.35
CA LEU A 407 -17.49 -1.04 3.23
C LEU A 407 -18.20 -0.18 2.17
N VAL A 408 -19.14 -0.79 1.43
CA VAL A 408 -19.86 -0.08 0.36
C VAL A 408 -20.55 1.18 0.88
N ALA A 409 -21.13 1.12 2.09
CA ALA A 409 -21.76 2.27 2.72
C ALA A 409 -20.76 3.39 3.01
N ASP A 410 -19.63 3.08 3.65
CA ASP A 410 -18.59 4.06 3.96
C ASP A 410 -18.02 4.68 2.67
N HIS A 411 -17.79 3.86 1.64
CA HIS A 411 -17.29 4.34 0.33
C HIS A 411 -18.27 5.28 -0.36
N LEU A 412 -19.58 5.01 -0.29
CA LEU A 412 -20.61 5.88 -0.85
C LEU A 412 -20.69 7.23 -0.13
N GLU A 413 -20.58 7.23 1.20
CA GLU A 413 -20.53 8.45 2.01
C GLU A 413 -19.28 9.29 1.69
N ASP A 414 -18.15 8.62 1.46
CA ASP A 414 -16.85 9.24 1.25
C ASP A 414 -16.58 9.71 -0.18
N LYS A 415 -17.23 9.09 -1.18
CA LYS A 415 -17.03 9.35 -2.62
C LYS A 415 -17.14 10.83 -3.02
N PRO A 416 -18.05 11.66 -2.47
CA PRO A 416 -18.12 13.09 -2.78
C PRO A 416 -16.92 13.91 -2.26
N LEU A 417 -16.15 13.37 -1.31
CA LEU A 417 -14.98 14.03 -0.72
C LEU A 417 -13.67 13.69 -1.45
N MET A 418 -13.68 12.72 -2.36
CA MET A 418 -12.49 12.27 -3.09
C MET A 418 -12.14 13.19 -4.27
N PHE A 419 -12.07 14.50 -4.07
CA PHE A 419 -11.54 15.49 -5.04
C PHE A 419 -10.34 16.21 -4.44
N LEU A 420 -9.40 16.67 -5.27
CA LEU A 420 -8.15 17.27 -4.77
C LEU A 420 -8.41 18.49 -3.87
N ASP A 421 -9.35 19.34 -4.27
CA ASP A 421 -9.72 20.54 -3.50
C ASP A 421 -10.34 20.20 -2.14
N LYS A 422 -11.03 19.06 -2.05
CA LYS A 422 -11.63 18.55 -0.81
C LYS A 422 -10.60 17.87 0.10
N LEU A 423 -9.71 17.06 -0.47
CA LEU A 423 -8.65 16.36 0.28
C LEU A 423 -7.60 17.31 0.86
N HIS A 424 -7.30 18.39 0.15
CA HIS A 424 -6.39 19.43 0.63
C HIS A 424 -7.11 20.54 1.41
N GLY A 425 -8.42 20.42 1.63
CA GLY A 425 -9.18 21.32 2.48
C GLY A 425 -8.84 21.15 3.96
N THR A 426 -9.06 22.19 4.75
CA THR A 426 -8.91 22.10 6.21
C THR A 426 -10.01 21.21 6.80
N THR A 427 -9.68 20.01 7.25
CA THR A 427 -10.58 19.18 8.05
C THR A 427 -10.42 19.51 9.54
N PRO A 428 -11.46 20.03 10.22
CA PRO A 428 -11.44 20.18 11.67
C PRO A 428 -11.22 18.81 12.35
N ARG A 429 -10.60 18.79 13.53
CA ARG A 429 -10.59 17.59 14.38
C ARG A 429 -12.01 17.31 14.83
N GLN A 430 -12.69 16.39 14.17
CA GLN A 430 -14.04 16.00 14.53
C GLN A 430 -14.03 14.99 15.70
N ASN A 431 -15.08 15.00 16.52
CA ASN A 431 -15.36 13.92 17.48
C ASN A 431 -15.90 12.65 16.79
N LYS A 432 -16.07 12.69 15.46
CA LYS A 432 -16.63 11.62 14.64
C LYS A 432 -15.57 10.56 14.31
N LYS A 433 -16.03 9.38 13.85
CA LYS A 433 -15.15 8.28 13.41
C LYS A 433 -14.36 8.74 12.17
N PRO A 434 -13.08 8.35 12.02
CA PRO A 434 -12.32 8.71 10.83
C PRO A 434 -12.95 8.07 9.58
N SER A 435 -12.91 8.81 8.47
CA SER A 435 -13.37 8.37 7.16
C SER A 435 -12.67 7.07 6.73
N SER A 436 -13.31 6.29 5.85
CA SER A 436 -12.74 5.03 5.36
C SER A 436 -11.49 5.24 4.49
N PHE A 437 -11.24 6.44 3.97
CA PHE A 437 -10.02 6.76 3.23
C PHE A 437 -8.99 7.56 4.04
N PHE A 438 -9.18 7.71 5.35
CA PHE A 438 -8.17 8.32 6.22
C PHE A 438 -6.97 7.37 6.36
N VAL A 439 -5.90 7.66 5.63
CA VAL A 439 -4.62 6.92 5.65
C VAL A 439 -3.56 7.73 6.39
#